data_AF-A0A941QET4-F1
#
_entry.id   AF-A0A941QET4-F1
#
_cell.length_a   1.000
_cell.length_b   1.000
_cell.length_c   1.000
_cell.angle_alpha   90.00
_cell.angle_beta   90.00
_cell.angle_gamma   90.00
#
_symmetry.space_group_name_H-M   'P 1'
#
loop_
_entity.id
_entity.type
_entity.pdbx_description
1 polymer ?
#
loop_
_entity_poly.entity_id
_entity_poly.type
_entity_poly.pdbx_seq_one_letter_code
_entity_poly.pdbx_strand_id
1 'polypeptide(L)'
;MERHNKGERPATKPHGGAAKSDKAAASKAEGAVSRVLFIQATQALGAVLSFEHPADAVLSRHFRDNRELGHRDRAFIAETVYGVLRRLRWLRRLAGDRATPRELLLAWCARGEGWPMRAFEGLASATERDWLAGIKAAELEEGTLAERADLPDWLVERLLATHDEASLLALAHSLNRPAPLDLRVNVLKADRDAVLACLREDGIGAEAGALSPQAIRLAGKPALQKHPLFLDGSFEVQDAGSQLLGLLVQPKRGELVVDFCAGAGGKTLQLGAMMRSTGRLYAFDVSDKRLAKLKPRMARAGLSNVHPVLIAHENDAKVKRLAGKADRVLVDAPCSGLGTLRRNPDLKWRQSAAAVDEMVAKQGAILAAAARLVRPGGRLVYATCSLLAEENDGVVDAFLAAHPEFLPLSAQAVLEKQGVQLQTGERLRLSPATHDTDGFFAAVLERVGDA
;
A
#
# COMPACT_ATOMS: atom_id res chain seq x y z
N MET A 1 -45.17 8.35 50.20
CA MET A 1 -45.95 8.05 48.98
C MET A 1 -46.32 9.38 48.34
N GLU A 2 -46.23 9.47 47.00
CA GLU A 2 -46.65 10.60 46.12
C GLU A 2 -45.85 11.90 46.23
N ARG A 3 -44.96 12.28 45.28
CA ARG A 3 -45.08 12.76 43.87
C ARG A 3 -45.79 14.13 43.69
N HIS A 4 -45.00 15.16 43.34
CA HIS A 4 -45.05 16.04 42.13
C HIS A 4 -44.38 17.40 42.45
N ASN A 5 -43.18 17.69 41.91
CA ASN A 5 -42.85 18.27 40.59
C ASN A 5 -42.95 19.81 40.52
N LYS A 6 -41.80 20.48 40.40
CA LYS A 6 -41.47 21.53 39.39
C LYS A 6 -40.14 22.21 39.75
N GLY A 7 -39.20 22.21 38.82
CA GLY A 7 -37.95 22.97 38.88
C GLY A 7 -37.23 22.91 37.54
N GLU A 8 -37.11 24.07 36.91
CA GLU A 8 -36.79 24.31 35.50
C GLU A 8 -35.37 23.89 35.07
N ARG A 9 -35.23 23.52 33.79
CA ARG A 9 -33.95 23.32 33.11
C ARG A 9 -33.44 24.65 32.53
N PRO A 10 -32.16 25.02 32.72
CA PRO A 10 -31.53 26.03 31.87
C PRO A 10 -30.90 25.39 30.62
N ALA A 11 -31.01 26.12 29.52
CA ALA A 11 -30.56 25.78 28.18
C ALA A 11 -29.04 25.60 28.05
N THR A 12 -28.63 24.59 27.30
CA THR A 12 -27.26 24.32 26.89
C THR A 12 -26.83 25.29 25.78
N LYS A 13 -25.70 25.98 25.99
CA LYS A 13 -25.01 26.75 24.94
C LYS A 13 -24.24 25.81 24.00
N PRO A 14 -24.16 26.10 22.68
CA PRO A 14 -23.35 25.32 21.76
C PRO A 14 -21.86 25.71 21.88
N HIS A 15 -20.98 24.74 22.08
CA HIS A 15 -19.54 24.95 22.03
C HIS A 15 -19.05 24.94 20.58
N GLY A 16 -18.40 26.05 20.19
CA GLY A 16 -17.82 26.25 18.87
C GLY A 16 -16.66 25.30 18.57
N GLY A 17 -16.82 24.53 17.50
CA GLY A 17 -15.83 23.57 16.98
C GLY A 17 -15.08 24.03 15.72
N ALA A 18 -15.15 25.31 15.33
CA ALA A 18 -14.61 25.77 14.05
C ALA A 18 -13.17 26.34 14.10
N ALA A 19 -12.59 26.58 15.29
CA ALA A 19 -11.31 27.29 15.41
C ALA A 19 -10.06 26.39 15.54
N LYS A 20 -10.22 25.06 15.59
CA LYS A 20 -9.09 24.11 15.76
C LYS A 20 -8.54 23.53 14.44
N SER A 21 -9.31 23.59 13.34
CA SER A 21 -8.84 23.12 12.03
C SER A 21 -7.82 24.06 11.38
N ASP A 22 -8.00 25.38 11.55
CA ASP A 22 -7.14 26.37 10.89
C ASP A 22 -5.75 26.50 11.54
N LYS A 23 -5.63 26.18 12.83
CA LYS A 23 -4.32 26.15 13.52
C LYS A 23 -3.44 24.96 13.10
N ALA A 24 -4.04 23.83 12.69
CA ALA A 24 -3.29 22.68 12.20
C ALA A 24 -2.73 22.91 10.78
N ALA A 25 -3.43 23.68 9.94
CA ALA A 25 -2.93 24.12 8.64
C ALA A 25 -1.84 25.21 8.77
N ALA A 26 -1.98 26.11 9.76
CA ALA A 26 -1.01 27.19 9.99
C ALA A 26 0.34 26.72 10.59
N SER A 27 0.37 25.58 11.28
CA SER A 27 1.57 25.05 11.96
C SER A 27 2.61 24.39 11.03
N LYS A 28 2.28 24.12 9.76
CA LYS A 28 3.22 23.50 8.79
C LYS A 28 4.18 24.49 8.11
N ALA A 29 4.01 25.80 8.32
CA ALA A 29 4.79 26.85 7.66
C ALA A 29 5.96 27.40 8.49
N GLU A 30 6.48 26.66 9.48
CA GLU A 30 7.63 27.09 10.28
C GLU A 30 8.96 26.61 9.67
N GLY A 31 9.31 27.29 8.58
CA GLY A 31 10.58 27.18 7.86
C GLY A 31 10.40 27.65 6.43
N ALA A 32 10.79 28.89 6.11
CA ALA A 32 10.70 29.42 4.76
C ALA A 32 11.45 28.49 3.78
N VAL A 33 10.72 27.87 2.85
CA VAL A 33 11.31 27.01 1.82
C VAL A 33 12.21 27.85 0.94
N SER A 34 13.48 27.48 0.86
CA SER A 34 14.45 28.24 0.07
C SER A 34 14.22 28.07 -1.43
N ARG A 35 14.64 29.06 -2.23
CA ARG A 35 14.62 28.95 -3.71
C ARG A 35 15.36 27.72 -4.20
N VAL A 36 16.50 27.41 -3.58
CA VAL A 36 17.34 26.25 -3.94
C VAL A 36 16.59 24.95 -3.71
N LEU A 37 15.94 24.80 -2.55
CA LEU A 37 15.14 23.62 -2.25
C LEU A 37 13.98 23.45 -3.22
N PHE A 38 13.33 24.54 -3.60
CA PHE A 38 12.23 24.50 -4.56
C PHE A 38 12.69 24.15 -5.99
N ILE A 39 13.89 24.60 -6.40
CA ILE A 39 14.52 24.19 -7.66
C ILE A 39 14.79 22.68 -7.65
N GLN A 40 15.32 22.14 -6.54
CA GLN A 40 15.56 20.70 -6.39
C GLN A 40 14.26 19.91 -6.47
N ALA A 41 13.19 20.36 -5.79
CA ALA A 41 11.87 19.75 -5.89
C ALA A 41 11.30 19.80 -7.33
N THR A 42 11.51 20.91 -8.05
CA THR A 42 11.10 21.07 -9.46
C THR A 42 11.83 20.09 -10.37
N GLN A 43 13.15 19.94 -10.21
CA GLN A 43 13.96 19.00 -10.99
C GLN A 43 13.57 17.55 -10.72
N ALA A 44 13.39 17.19 -9.44
CA ALA A 44 12.91 15.87 -9.03
C ALA A 44 11.53 15.56 -9.65
N LEU A 45 10.59 16.51 -9.58
CA LEU A 45 9.28 16.37 -10.19
C LEU A 45 9.37 16.20 -11.72
N GLY A 46 10.19 17.01 -12.39
CA GLY A 46 10.39 16.90 -13.84
C GLY A 46 10.88 15.52 -14.27
N ALA A 47 11.84 14.95 -13.54
CA ALA A 47 12.33 13.60 -13.79
C ALA A 47 11.29 12.52 -13.50
N VAL A 48 10.42 12.73 -12.52
CA VAL A 48 9.33 11.80 -12.17
C VAL A 48 8.20 11.83 -13.20
N LEU A 49 7.89 12.99 -13.77
CA LEU A 49 6.82 13.18 -14.76
C LEU A 49 7.13 12.59 -16.15
N SER A 50 8.36 12.11 -16.40
CA SER A 50 8.64 11.31 -17.60
C SER A 50 8.00 9.92 -17.54
N PHE A 51 7.68 9.44 -16.33
CA PHE A 51 7.09 8.12 -16.08
C PHE A 51 7.92 6.92 -16.60
N GLU A 52 9.18 7.13 -16.98
CA GLU A 52 10.07 6.05 -17.46
C GLU A 52 10.47 5.07 -16.34
N HIS A 53 10.49 5.55 -15.11
CA HIS A 53 10.93 4.80 -13.94
C HIS A 53 9.99 5.04 -12.74
N PRO A 54 9.95 4.10 -11.78
CA PRO A 54 9.22 4.30 -10.53
C PRO A 54 9.64 5.58 -9.78
N ALA A 55 8.65 6.32 -9.28
CA ALA A 55 8.89 7.59 -8.60
C ALA A 55 9.83 7.44 -7.39
N ASP A 56 9.70 6.36 -6.62
CA ASP A 56 10.58 6.05 -5.48
C ASP A 56 12.04 5.85 -5.92
N ALA A 57 12.26 5.19 -7.06
CA ALA A 57 13.58 4.97 -7.63
C ALA A 57 14.21 6.27 -8.17
N VAL A 58 13.41 7.13 -8.82
CA VAL A 58 13.85 8.45 -9.29
C VAL A 58 14.24 9.34 -8.11
N LEU A 59 13.38 9.45 -7.09
CA LEU A 59 13.66 10.21 -5.87
C LEU A 59 14.88 9.66 -5.11
N SER A 60 15.00 8.33 -5.00
CA SER A 60 16.15 7.70 -4.36
C SER A 60 17.47 7.97 -5.09
N ARG A 61 17.44 8.08 -6.43
CA ARG A 61 18.60 8.50 -7.22
C ARG A 61 18.90 9.98 -6.96
N HIS A 62 17.90 10.84 -7.10
CA HIS A 62 18.02 12.27 -6.86
C HIS A 62 18.64 12.59 -5.48
N PHE A 63 18.20 11.94 -4.40
CA PHE A 63 18.76 12.14 -3.05
C PHE A 63 20.15 11.55 -2.84
N ARG A 64 20.59 10.61 -3.69
CA ARG A 64 21.98 10.10 -3.66
C ARG A 64 22.93 11.04 -4.38
N ASP A 65 22.45 11.70 -5.42
CA ASP A 65 23.20 12.66 -6.23
C ASP A 65 23.30 14.02 -5.52
N ASN A 66 22.32 14.35 -4.66
CA ASN A 66 22.25 15.59 -3.87
C ASN A 66 22.36 15.27 -2.36
N ARG A 67 23.57 14.91 -1.90
CA ARG A 67 23.82 14.41 -0.54
C ARG A 67 23.69 15.48 0.54
N GLU A 68 23.84 16.75 0.17
CA GLU A 68 23.70 17.93 1.02
C GLU A 68 22.27 18.14 1.50
N LEU A 69 21.27 17.57 0.83
CA LEU A 69 19.87 17.62 1.26
C LEU A 69 19.69 16.91 2.60
N GLY A 70 19.26 17.69 3.61
CA GLY A 70 18.97 17.19 4.94
C GLY A 70 17.68 16.37 4.98
N HIS A 71 17.38 15.78 6.14
CA HIS A 71 16.17 14.98 6.33
C HIS A 71 14.88 15.78 6.04
N ARG A 72 14.82 17.05 6.49
CA ARG A 72 13.66 17.93 6.26
C ARG A 72 13.49 18.26 4.77
N ASP A 73 14.59 18.53 4.07
CA ASP A 73 14.58 18.85 2.64
C ASP A 73 14.08 17.68 1.80
N ARG A 74 14.58 16.48 2.08
CA ARG A 74 14.14 15.24 1.41
C ARG A 74 12.67 14.95 1.66
N ALA A 75 12.20 15.17 2.89
CA ALA A 75 10.79 15.01 3.24
C ALA A 75 9.92 16.01 2.46
N PHE A 76 10.33 17.28 2.38
CA PHE A 76 9.64 18.29 1.59
C PHE A 76 9.56 17.90 0.11
N ILE A 77 10.70 17.54 -0.51
CA ILE A 77 10.73 17.14 -1.93
C ILE A 77 9.82 15.94 -2.17
N ALA A 78 9.95 14.89 -1.35
CA ALA A 78 9.17 13.67 -1.52
C ALA A 78 7.66 13.92 -1.37
N GLU A 79 7.23 14.57 -0.28
CA GLU A 79 5.79 14.81 -0.05
C GLU A 79 5.20 15.72 -1.12
N THR A 80 5.93 16.75 -1.58
CA THR A 80 5.44 17.64 -2.64
C THR A 80 5.34 16.94 -3.99
N VAL A 81 6.34 16.14 -4.37
CA VAL A 81 6.31 15.33 -5.60
C VAL A 81 5.18 14.32 -5.57
N TYR A 82 5.02 13.57 -4.47
CA TYR A 82 3.92 12.62 -4.34
C TYR A 82 2.54 13.30 -4.28
N GLY A 83 2.46 14.50 -3.68
CA GLY A 83 1.25 15.33 -3.69
C GLY A 83 0.81 15.69 -5.11
N VAL A 84 1.75 16.20 -5.92
CA VAL A 84 1.53 16.48 -7.34
C VAL A 84 1.09 15.23 -8.09
N LEU A 85 1.77 14.10 -7.93
CA LEU A 85 1.42 12.85 -8.62
C LEU A 85 0.00 12.34 -8.30
N ARG A 86 -0.40 12.44 -7.03
CA ARG A 86 -1.76 12.03 -6.61
C ARG A 86 -2.82 12.89 -7.27
N ARG A 87 -2.57 14.19 -7.42
CA ARG A 87 -3.55 15.19 -7.90
C ARG A 87 -3.18 15.75 -9.27
N LEU A 88 -2.44 14.99 -10.09
CA LEU A 88 -1.85 15.48 -11.33
C LEU A 88 -2.90 15.92 -12.34
N ARG A 89 -4.00 15.18 -12.47
CA ARG A 89 -5.06 15.50 -13.42
C ARG A 89 -5.81 16.76 -13.00
N TRP A 90 -6.13 16.88 -11.71
CA TRP A 90 -6.70 18.09 -11.14
C TRP A 90 -5.78 19.32 -11.29
N LEU A 91 -4.48 19.16 -11.05
CA LEU A 91 -3.50 20.24 -11.24
C LEU A 91 -3.41 20.67 -12.70
N ARG A 92 -3.46 19.73 -13.65
CA ARG A 92 -3.48 20.05 -15.10
C ARG A 92 -4.75 20.77 -15.51
N ARG A 93 -5.91 20.45 -14.93
CA ARG A 93 -7.15 21.22 -15.17
C ARG A 93 -7.04 22.66 -14.66
N LEU A 94 -6.31 22.90 -13.56
CA LEU A 94 -6.10 24.24 -13.02
C LEU A 94 -5.03 25.03 -13.78
N ALA A 95 -3.88 24.41 -14.03
CA ALA A 95 -2.67 25.06 -14.54
C ALA A 95 -2.53 24.95 -16.08
N GLY A 96 -3.36 24.14 -16.73
CA GLY A 96 -3.27 23.78 -18.14
C GLY A 96 -2.52 22.45 -18.35
N ASP A 97 -2.89 21.72 -19.40
CA ASP A 97 -2.33 20.39 -19.71
C ASP A 97 -0.82 20.40 -19.99
N ARG A 98 -0.31 21.55 -20.46
CA ARG A 98 1.11 21.78 -20.77
C ARG A 98 1.88 22.46 -19.63
N ALA A 99 1.28 22.57 -18.44
CA ALA A 99 1.94 23.16 -17.28
C ALA A 99 3.29 22.46 -17.02
N THR A 100 4.32 23.28 -16.85
CA THR A 100 5.68 22.84 -16.53
C THR A 100 5.72 22.21 -15.13
N PRO A 101 6.76 21.41 -14.81
CA PRO A 101 6.95 20.89 -13.46
C PRO A 101 6.94 22.00 -12.39
N ARG A 102 7.48 23.18 -12.71
CA ARG A 102 7.51 24.33 -11.80
C ARG A 102 6.11 24.87 -11.53
N GLU A 103 5.30 25.06 -12.57
CA GLU A 103 3.92 25.54 -12.45
C GLU A 103 3.05 24.53 -11.67
N LEU A 104 3.19 23.23 -11.94
CA LEU A 104 2.49 22.18 -11.19
C LEU A 104 2.86 22.19 -9.71
N LEU A 105 4.15 22.38 -9.39
CA LEU A 105 4.63 22.46 -8.01
C LEU A 105 4.09 23.70 -7.29
N LEU A 106 4.12 24.87 -7.95
CA LEU A 106 3.58 26.12 -7.42
C LEU A 106 2.07 26.01 -7.19
N ALA A 107 1.32 25.47 -8.16
CA ALA A 107 -0.11 25.23 -8.05
C ALA A 107 -0.45 24.26 -6.90
N TRP A 108 0.33 23.19 -6.74
CA TRP A 108 0.19 22.27 -5.61
C TRP A 108 0.44 22.95 -4.26
N CYS A 109 1.51 23.73 -4.12
CA CYS A 109 1.75 24.50 -2.90
C CYS A 109 0.60 25.47 -2.59
N ALA A 110 0.05 26.15 -3.61
CA ALA A 110 -0.99 27.15 -3.43
C ALA A 110 -2.37 26.55 -3.10
N ARG A 111 -2.79 25.50 -3.82
CA ARG A 111 -4.14 24.91 -3.72
C ARG A 111 -4.17 23.59 -2.95
N GLY A 112 -3.16 22.75 -3.08
CA GLY A 112 -3.08 21.44 -2.42
C GLY A 112 -2.65 21.56 -0.95
N GLU A 113 -1.53 22.24 -0.69
CA GLU A 113 -1.05 22.50 0.67
C GLU A 113 -1.62 23.80 1.27
N GLY A 114 -2.32 24.61 0.47
CA GLY A 114 -3.01 25.81 0.95
C GLY A 114 -2.08 26.96 1.36
N TRP A 115 -0.87 27.04 0.81
CA TRP A 115 0.09 28.07 1.20
C TRP A 115 -0.47 29.49 0.98
N PRO A 116 -0.26 30.42 1.93
CA PRO A 116 -0.67 31.81 1.77
C PRO A 116 0.21 32.51 0.72
N MET A 117 -0.31 33.57 0.06
CA MET A 117 0.43 34.26 -1.02
C MET A 117 1.81 34.78 -0.58
N ARG A 118 1.93 35.20 0.69
CA ARG A 118 3.21 35.62 1.29
C ARG A 118 4.30 34.54 1.27
N ALA A 119 3.94 33.25 1.27
CA ALA A 119 4.92 32.17 1.22
C ALA A 119 5.62 32.07 -0.15
N PHE A 120 5.07 32.71 -1.18
CA PHE A 120 5.66 32.79 -2.51
C PHE A 120 6.51 34.04 -2.71
N GLU A 121 6.54 34.96 -1.73
CA GLU A 121 7.40 36.14 -1.79
C GLU A 121 8.86 35.71 -1.77
N GLY A 122 9.61 36.18 -2.78
CA GLY A 122 10.98 35.76 -2.94
C GLY A 122 11.13 34.29 -3.36
N LEU A 123 10.07 33.54 -3.67
CA LEU A 123 10.14 32.18 -4.24
C LEU A 123 9.69 32.16 -5.71
N ALA A 124 8.64 32.92 -6.01
CA ALA A 124 8.03 33.08 -7.32
C ALA A 124 8.32 34.48 -7.89
N SER A 125 8.37 34.60 -9.22
CA SER A 125 8.46 35.88 -9.93
C SER A 125 7.17 36.70 -9.79
N ALA A 126 7.18 37.97 -10.22
CA ALA A 126 5.96 38.78 -10.24
C ALA A 126 4.86 38.13 -11.12
N THR A 127 5.21 37.74 -12.34
CA THR A 127 4.31 37.04 -13.27
C THR A 127 3.77 35.73 -12.70
N GLU A 128 4.61 34.94 -12.04
CA GLU A 128 4.18 33.69 -11.40
C GLU A 128 3.22 33.94 -10.24
N ARG A 129 3.42 35.02 -9.46
CA ARG A 129 2.52 35.38 -8.36
C ARG A 129 1.16 35.85 -8.86
N ASP A 130 1.13 36.62 -9.94
CA ASP A 130 -0.13 37.05 -10.57
C ASP A 130 -0.89 35.84 -11.12
N TRP A 131 -0.20 34.93 -11.80
CA TRP A 131 -0.77 33.64 -12.24
C TRP A 131 -1.28 32.81 -11.06
N LEU A 132 -0.52 32.70 -9.96
CA LEU A 132 -0.92 31.96 -8.76
C LEU A 132 -2.16 32.55 -8.09
N ALA A 133 -2.34 33.88 -8.12
CA ALA A 133 -3.56 34.51 -7.62
C ALA A 133 -4.79 34.02 -8.42
N GLY A 134 -4.65 33.91 -9.74
CA GLY A 134 -5.64 33.28 -10.62
C GLY A 134 -5.89 31.81 -10.26
N ILE A 135 -4.84 31.00 -10.14
CA ILE A 135 -4.94 29.58 -9.74
C ILE A 135 -5.65 29.42 -8.38
N LYS A 136 -5.39 30.32 -7.43
CA LYS A 136 -5.99 30.27 -6.10
C LYS A 136 -7.49 30.57 -6.12
N ALA A 137 -7.89 31.53 -6.96
CA ALA A 137 -9.27 31.97 -7.17
C ALA A 137 -10.06 31.10 -8.17
N ALA A 138 -9.39 30.25 -8.95
CA ALA A 138 -10.03 29.44 -9.98
C ALA A 138 -11.06 28.48 -9.39
N GLU A 139 -12.26 28.51 -9.97
CA GLU A 139 -13.30 27.51 -9.79
C GLU A 139 -13.29 26.59 -11.02
N LEU A 140 -13.19 25.29 -10.78
CA LEU A 140 -13.24 24.31 -11.87
C LEU A 140 -14.69 23.95 -12.13
N GLU A 141 -15.09 23.96 -13.40
CA GLU A 141 -16.33 23.34 -13.85
C GLU A 141 -16.35 21.84 -13.48
N GLU A 142 -17.55 21.27 -13.40
CA GLU A 142 -17.68 19.84 -13.17
C GLU A 142 -17.03 19.06 -14.31
N GLY A 143 -15.99 18.29 -13.97
CA GLY A 143 -15.28 17.46 -14.92
C GLY A 143 -15.96 16.11 -15.11
N THR A 144 -15.45 15.35 -16.06
CA THR A 144 -15.73 13.92 -16.20
C THR A 144 -15.47 13.16 -14.90
N LEU A 145 -16.06 11.97 -14.76
CA LEU A 145 -15.83 11.11 -13.60
C LEU A 145 -14.33 10.86 -13.35
N ALA A 146 -13.57 10.64 -14.41
CA ALA A 146 -12.15 10.36 -14.33
C ALA A 146 -11.29 11.58 -13.93
N GLU A 147 -11.68 12.78 -14.37
CA GLU A 147 -11.10 14.03 -13.86
C GLU A 147 -11.39 14.23 -12.38
N ARG A 148 -12.63 13.99 -11.95
CA ARG A 148 -13.04 14.10 -10.53
C ARG A 148 -12.32 13.07 -9.65
N ALA A 149 -12.04 11.89 -10.19
CA ALA A 149 -11.31 10.80 -9.53
C ALA A 149 -9.77 10.99 -9.53
N ASP A 150 -9.22 11.91 -10.34
CA ASP A 150 -7.78 11.99 -10.62
C ASP A 150 -7.19 10.66 -11.13
N LEU A 151 -7.96 9.90 -11.91
CA LEU A 151 -7.55 8.63 -12.51
C LEU A 151 -7.53 8.76 -14.04
N PRO A 152 -6.75 7.93 -14.78
CA PRO A 152 -6.88 7.83 -16.23
C PRO A 152 -8.26 7.30 -16.65
N ASP A 153 -8.71 7.67 -17.84
CA ASP A 153 -10.04 7.26 -18.35
C ASP A 153 -10.19 5.75 -18.42
N TRP A 154 -9.21 5.05 -19.00
CA TRP A 154 -9.21 3.58 -19.12
C TRP A 154 -9.36 2.86 -17.77
N LEU A 155 -8.82 3.45 -16.69
CA LEU A 155 -8.87 2.84 -15.36
C LEU A 155 -10.27 3.02 -14.76
N VAL A 156 -10.89 4.18 -14.97
CA VAL A 156 -12.27 4.44 -14.53
C VAL A 156 -13.25 3.54 -15.26
N GLU A 157 -13.09 3.40 -16.58
CA GLU A 157 -13.90 2.49 -17.40
C GLU A 157 -13.88 1.05 -16.86
N ARG A 158 -12.69 0.52 -16.52
CA ARG A 158 -12.58 -0.82 -15.93
C ARG A 158 -13.14 -0.93 -14.52
N LEU A 159 -12.93 0.09 -13.67
CA LEU A 159 -13.45 0.07 -12.30
C LEU A 159 -14.98 0.14 -12.24
N LEU A 160 -15.63 0.80 -13.23
CA LEU A 160 -17.09 0.86 -13.34
C LEU A 160 -17.75 -0.51 -13.56
N ALA A 161 -17.00 -1.53 -13.97
CA ALA A 161 -17.52 -2.90 -14.06
C ALA A 161 -17.89 -3.50 -12.68
N THR A 162 -17.34 -2.95 -11.59
CA THR A 162 -17.53 -3.46 -10.22
C THR A 162 -17.92 -2.40 -9.20
N HIS A 163 -17.93 -1.13 -9.60
CA HIS A 163 -18.23 0.01 -8.75
C HIS A 163 -19.24 0.90 -9.44
N ASP A 164 -20.19 1.44 -8.67
CA ASP A 164 -20.95 2.61 -9.12
C ASP A 164 -20.08 3.88 -9.03
N GLU A 165 -20.56 4.99 -9.61
CA GLU A 165 -19.80 6.24 -9.63
C GLU A 165 -19.45 6.75 -8.21
N ALA A 166 -20.38 6.59 -7.26
CA ALA A 166 -20.22 7.11 -5.91
C ALA A 166 -19.13 6.35 -5.14
N SER A 167 -19.15 5.02 -5.19
CA SER A 167 -18.13 4.16 -4.58
C SER A 167 -16.77 4.30 -5.27
N LEU A 168 -16.74 4.48 -6.60
CA LEU A 168 -15.51 4.76 -7.35
C LEU A 168 -14.88 6.08 -6.90
N LEU A 169 -15.67 7.16 -6.74
CA LEU A 169 -15.16 8.43 -6.25
C LEU A 169 -14.65 8.33 -4.80
N ALA A 170 -15.34 7.59 -3.94
CA ALA A 170 -14.88 7.35 -2.56
C ALA A 170 -13.55 6.57 -2.52
N LEU A 171 -13.41 5.56 -3.37
CA LEU A 171 -12.17 4.81 -3.58
C LEU A 171 -11.05 5.72 -4.07
N ALA A 172 -11.30 6.47 -5.14
CA ALA A 172 -10.32 7.39 -5.75
C ALA A 172 -9.85 8.46 -4.75
N HIS A 173 -10.77 9.06 -3.99
CA HIS A 173 -10.42 10.02 -2.94
C HIS A 173 -9.49 9.39 -1.90
N SER A 174 -9.73 8.13 -1.54
CA SER A 174 -8.89 7.40 -0.57
C SER A 174 -7.52 7.01 -1.15
N LEU A 175 -7.45 6.64 -2.42
CA LEU A 175 -6.18 6.39 -3.14
C LEU A 175 -5.34 7.65 -3.32
N ASN A 176 -5.98 8.83 -3.40
CA ASN A 176 -5.30 10.11 -3.54
C ASN A 176 -4.89 10.74 -2.20
N ARG A 177 -5.01 10.02 -1.08
CA ARG A 177 -4.48 10.40 0.22
C ARG A 177 -3.18 9.65 0.54
N PRO A 178 -2.24 10.22 1.33
CA PRO A 178 -1.07 9.50 1.80
C PRO A 178 -1.45 8.27 2.63
N ALA A 179 -0.76 7.16 2.42
CA ALA A 179 -0.98 5.95 3.21
C ALA A 179 -0.49 6.09 4.66
N PRO A 180 -1.18 5.49 5.65
CA PRO A 180 -0.65 5.30 6.99
C PRO A 180 0.59 4.39 6.97
N LEU A 181 1.34 4.46 8.06
CA LEU A 181 2.50 3.61 8.30
C LEU A 181 2.13 2.51 9.30
N ASP A 182 1.99 1.30 8.77
CA ASP A 182 1.72 0.11 9.56
C ASP A 182 3.00 -0.72 9.72
N LEU A 183 3.17 -1.27 10.92
CA LEU A 183 4.18 -2.24 11.28
C LEU A 183 3.52 -3.60 11.45
N ARG A 184 4.26 -4.66 11.11
CA ARG A 184 3.96 -6.03 11.48
C ARG A 184 4.94 -6.49 12.54
N VAL A 185 4.43 -6.83 13.71
CA VAL A 185 5.22 -7.43 14.79
C VAL A 185 5.71 -8.81 14.39
N ASN A 186 6.98 -9.08 14.67
CA ASN A 186 7.57 -10.38 14.50
C ASN A 186 7.21 -11.28 15.69
N VAL A 187 6.14 -12.05 15.52
CA VAL A 187 5.60 -12.97 16.54
C VAL A 187 6.56 -14.06 17.00
N LEU A 188 7.71 -14.24 16.33
CA LEU A 188 8.79 -15.11 16.79
C LEU A 188 9.63 -14.46 17.91
N LYS A 189 9.73 -13.13 17.91
CA LYS A 189 10.67 -12.37 18.75
C LYS A 189 9.99 -11.54 19.83
N ALA A 190 8.80 -11.03 19.56
CA ALA A 190 8.14 -10.11 20.46
C ALA A 190 6.61 -10.29 20.45
N ASP A 191 6.00 -9.89 21.56
CA ASP A 191 4.57 -9.69 21.67
C ASP A 191 4.18 -8.29 21.17
N ARG A 192 2.97 -8.14 20.60
CA ARG A 192 2.52 -6.86 20.04
C ARG A 192 2.44 -5.77 21.09
N ASP A 193 1.89 -6.08 22.26
CA ASP A 193 1.62 -5.07 23.28
C ASP A 193 2.94 -4.60 23.92
N ALA A 194 3.94 -5.49 24.00
CA ALA A 194 5.30 -5.13 24.40
C ALA A 194 5.98 -4.17 23.38
N VAL A 195 5.89 -4.47 22.07
CA VAL A 195 6.41 -3.57 21.02
C VAL A 195 5.69 -2.23 21.06
N LEU A 196 4.37 -2.24 21.25
CA LEU A 196 3.55 -1.04 21.34
C LEU A 196 3.93 -0.16 22.54
N ALA A 197 4.15 -0.76 23.71
CA ALA A 197 4.58 -0.04 24.91
C ALA A 197 5.93 0.64 24.70
N CYS A 198 6.93 -0.08 24.18
CA CYS A 198 8.26 0.46 23.93
C CYS A 198 8.23 1.62 22.90
N LEU A 199 7.45 1.50 21.81
CA LEU A 199 7.29 2.61 20.87
C LEU A 199 6.69 3.86 21.53
N ARG A 200 5.72 3.69 22.43
CA ARG A 200 5.10 4.82 23.16
C ARG A 200 6.05 5.45 24.16
N GLU A 201 6.85 4.65 24.86
CA GLU A 201 7.91 5.14 25.76
C GLU A 201 8.96 5.96 24.99
N ASP A 202 9.28 5.57 23.76
CA ASP A 202 10.16 6.31 22.84
C ASP A 202 9.49 7.56 22.23
N GLY A 203 8.28 7.92 22.68
CA GLY A 203 7.53 9.08 22.20
C GLY A 203 6.93 8.92 20.81
N ILE A 204 6.89 7.70 20.27
CA ILE A 204 6.28 7.40 18.98
C ILE A 204 4.79 7.11 19.21
N GLY A 205 3.93 7.97 18.67
CA GLY A 205 2.49 7.73 18.67
C GLY A 205 2.18 6.43 17.92
N ALA A 206 1.62 5.45 18.63
CA ALA A 206 1.35 4.13 18.10
C ALA A 206 0.07 3.53 18.71
N GLU A 207 -0.68 2.81 17.90
CA GLU A 207 -1.89 2.08 18.29
C GLU A 207 -1.90 0.67 17.72
N ALA A 208 -2.61 -0.25 18.36
CA ALA A 208 -2.83 -1.58 17.80
C ALA A 208 -3.65 -1.45 16.51
N GLY A 209 -3.23 -2.13 15.45
CA GLY A 209 -3.97 -2.14 14.19
C GLY A 209 -5.28 -2.92 14.31
N ALA A 210 -6.35 -2.40 13.70
CA ALA A 210 -7.70 -2.94 13.83
C ALA A 210 -7.90 -4.29 13.10
N LEU A 211 -7.18 -4.52 12.01
CA LEU A 211 -7.45 -5.65 11.12
C LEU A 211 -6.60 -6.89 11.40
N SER A 212 -5.32 -6.70 11.70
CA SER A 212 -4.37 -7.81 11.92
C SER A 212 -3.95 -7.85 13.39
N PRO A 213 -3.95 -9.03 14.04
CA PRO A 213 -3.44 -9.18 15.40
C PRO A 213 -1.94 -8.89 15.52
N GLN A 214 -1.22 -8.81 14.40
CA GLN A 214 0.21 -8.50 14.34
C GLN A 214 0.47 -7.02 14.01
N ALA A 215 -0.57 -6.22 13.71
CA ALA A 215 -0.40 -4.87 13.23
C ALA A 215 -0.24 -3.85 14.37
N ILE A 216 0.65 -2.89 14.15
CA ILE A 216 0.73 -1.63 14.90
C ILE A 216 0.65 -0.49 13.89
N ARG A 217 -0.22 0.47 14.11
CA ARG A 217 -0.33 1.68 13.28
C ARG A 217 0.38 2.84 13.96
N LEU A 218 1.21 3.55 13.22
CA LEU A 218 1.93 4.71 13.71
C LEU A 218 1.22 6.02 13.37
N ALA A 219 1.29 6.97 14.29
CA ALA A 219 0.99 8.36 14.03
C ALA A 219 2.15 8.99 13.24
N GLY A 220 1.87 9.40 12.00
CA GLY A 220 2.88 9.96 11.11
C GLY A 220 3.85 8.92 10.55
N LYS A 221 5.05 9.36 10.17
CA LYS A 221 6.06 8.53 9.49
C LYS A 221 7.45 8.72 10.12
N PRO A 222 7.66 8.32 11.38
CA PRO A 222 8.97 8.47 12.04
C PRO A 222 10.06 7.66 11.32
N ALA A 223 11.31 8.06 11.51
CA ALA A 223 12.46 7.33 10.97
C ALA A 223 12.75 6.06 11.79
N LEU A 224 12.30 4.90 11.32
CA LEU A 224 12.40 3.65 12.07
C LEU A 224 13.69 2.86 11.82
N GLN A 225 14.47 3.20 10.78
CA GLN A 225 15.55 2.33 10.31
C GLN A 225 16.72 2.17 11.30
N LYS A 226 16.80 3.04 12.29
CA LYS A 226 17.80 2.99 13.37
C LYS A 226 17.18 2.65 14.73
N HIS A 227 15.87 2.41 14.78
CA HIS A 227 15.17 2.09 16.02
C HIS A 227 15.65 0.73 16.55
N PRO A 228 15.91 0.57 17.86
CA PRO A 228 16.36 -0.71 18.44
C PRO A 228 15.48 -1.90 18.04
N LEU A 229 14.16 -1.78 18.20
CA LEU A 229 13.16 -2.78 17.78
C LEU A 229 13.12 -3.08 16.26
N PHE A 230 13.57 -2.16 15.41
CA PHE A 230 13.72 -2.47 13.98
C PHE A 230 15.02 -3.24 13.75
N LEU A 231 16.12 -2.78 14.35
CA LEU A 231 17.46 -3.36 14.19
C LEU A 231 17.54 -4.78 14.73
N ASP A 232 16.83 -5.07 15.83
CA ASP A 232 16.71 -6.43 16.36
C ASP A 232 15.66 -7.26 15.63
N GLY A 233 14.85 -6.70 14.73
CA GLY A 233 13.84 -7.44 13.98
C GLY A 233 12.56 -7.78 14.75
N SER A 234 12.24 -7.05 15.81
CA SER A 234 10.97 -7.16 16.54
C SER A 234 9.77 -6.73 15.69
N PHE A 235 9.96 -5.94 14.64
CA PHE A 235 8.92 -5.64 13.64
C PHE A 235 9.48 -5.46 12.22
N GLU A 236 8.57 -5.48 11.25
CA GLU A 236 8.79 -5.09 9.85
C GLU A 236 7.78 -4.00 9.44
N VAL A 237 8.14 -3.11 8.51
CA VAL A 237 7.17 -2.20 7.89
C VAL A 237 6.34 -2.97 6.87
N GLN A 238 5.03 -3.04 7.07
CA GLN A 238 4.10 -3.73 6.17
C GLN A 238 2.66 -3.26 6.39
N ASP A 239 1.98 -2.90 5.31
CA ASP A 239 0.55 -2.57 5.29
C ASP A 239 -0.30 -3.66 5.96
N ALA A 240 -1.27 -3.25 6.79
CA ALA A 240 -2.11 -4.19 7.52
C ALA A 240 -2.89 -5.16 6.59
N GLY A 241 -3.29 -4.73 5.40
CA GLY A 241 -3.95 -5.59 4.42
C GLY A 241 -3.03 -6.68 3.88
N SER A 242 -1.76 -6.35 3.61
CA SER A 242 -0.76 -7.36 3.23
C SER A 242 -0.47 -8.35 4.35
N GLN A 243 -0.69 -8.00 5.62
CA GLN A 243 -0.53 -8.93 6.73
C GLN A 243 -1.64 -9.99 6.74
N LEU A 244 -2.88 -9.63 6.37
CA LEU A 244 -4.00 -10.58 6.28
C LEU A 244 -3.72 -11.69 5.27
N LEU A 245 -3.00 -11.39 4.18
CA LEU A 245 -2.60 -12.37 3.17
C LEU A 245 -1.76 -13.51 3.78
N GLY A 246 -0.84 -13.21 4.69
CA GLY A 246 -0.08 -14.23 5.40
C GLY A 246 -0.94 -15.05 6.37
N LEU A 247 -1.96 -14.44 6.98
CA LEU A 247 -2.90 -15.12 7.88
C LEU A 247 -3.81 -16.11 7.13
N LEU A 248 -4.19 -15.80 5.90
CA LEU A 248 -4.98 -16.71 5.03
C LEU A 248 -4.24 -18.03 4.73
N VAL A 249 -2.91 -17.98 4.66
CA VAL A 249 -2.07 -19.16 4.40
C VAL A 249 -2.17 -20.17 5.54
N GLN A 250 -2.29 -19.70 6.80
CA GLN A 250 -2.28 -20.53 8.01
C GLN A 250 -1.18 -21.60 8.00
N PRO A 251 0.11 -21.22 7.84
CA PRO A 251 1.20 -22.17 7.88
C PRO A 251 1.37 -22.72 9.31
N LYS A 252 1.63 -24.02 9.43
CA LYS A 252 1.91 -24.68 10.71
C LYS A 252 3.40 -24.96 10.87
N ARG A 253 3.79 -25.22 12.13
CA ARG A 253 5.15 -25.66 12.44
C ARG A 253 5.44 -26.98 11.75
N GLY A 254 6.66 -27.12 11.22
CA GLY A 254 7.11 -28.35 10.54
C GLY A 254 6.64 -28.53 9.08
N GLU A 255 5.66 -27.75 8.60
CA GLU A 255 5.15 -27.85 7.22
C GLU A 255 6.17 -27.43 6.16
N LEU A 256 5.96 -27.93 4.94
CA LEU A 256 6.58 -27.40 3.73
C LEU A 256 5.69 -26.31 3.14
N VAL A 257 6.17 -25.08 3.18
CA VAL A 257 5.47 -23.89 2.69
C VAL A 257 6.24 -23.28 1.52
N VAL A 258 5.52 -22.76 0.54
CA VAL A 258 6.10 -22.06 -0.61
C VAL A 258 5.50 -20.66 -0.73
N ASP A 259 6.35 -19.65 -0.78
CA ASP A 259 6.02 -18.30 -1.25
C ASP A 259 6.54 -18.18 -2.69
N PHE A 260 5.62 -18.27 -3.67
CA PHE A 260 5.97 -18.48 -5.08
C PHE A 260 6.45 -17.20 -5.79
N CYS A 261 6.13 -16.04 -5.22
CA CYS A 261 6.48 -14.71 -5.76
C CYS A 261 6.97 -13.82 -4.61
N ALA A 262 8.02 -14.28 -3.92
CA ALA A 262 8.44 -13.76 -2.63
C ALA A 262 8.90 -12.29 -2.65
N GLY A 263 9.38 -11.79 -3.79
CA GLY A 263 9.88 -10.43 -3.91
C GLY A 263 10.99 -10.13 -2.91
N ALA A 264 10.84 -9.02 -2.17
CA ALA A 264 11.75 -8.64 -1.10
C ALA A 264 11.46 -9.35 0.24
N GLY A 265 10.52 -10.30 0.27
CA GLY A 265 10.32 -11.23 1.37
C GLY A 265 9.35 -10.78 2.46
N GLY A 266 8.56 -9.72 2.26
CA GLY A 266 7.66 -9.20 3.30
C GLY A 266 6.74 -10.29 3.86
N LYS A 267 6.02 -11.01 3.00
CA LYS A 267 5.12 -12.11 3.37
C LYS A 267 5.89 -13.37 3.77
N THR A 268 6.99 -13.70 3.09
CA THR A 268 7.90 -14.78 3.50
C THR A 268 8.32 -14.68 4.96
N LEU A 269 8.74 -13.48 5.43
CA LEU A 269 9.16 -13.27 6.82
C LEU A 269 7.99 -13.47 7.80
N GLN A 270 6.77 -13.12 7.39
CA GLN A 270 5.57 -13.36 8.19
C GLN A 270 5.31 -14.86 8.36
N LEU A 271 5.30 -15.59 7.24
CA LEU A 271 5.07 -17.03 7.23
C LEU A 271 6.13 -17.76 8.06
N GLY A 272 7.41 -17.40 7.90
CA GLY A 272 8.50 -17.98 8.70
C GLY A 272 8.34 -17.74 10.20
N ALA A 273 7.91 -16.55 10.61
CA ALA A 273 7.64 -16.22 12.02
C ALA A 273 6.43 -16.98 12.59
N MET A 274 5.37 -17.16 11.79
CA MET A 274 4.19 -17.96 12.15
C MET A 274 4.55 -19.45 12.30
N MET A 275 5.44 -19.96 11.44
CA MET A 275 6.03 -21.30 11.52
C MET A 275 7.05 -21.44 12.66
N ARG A 276 7.32 -20.37 13.43
CA ARG A 276 8.31 -20.31 14.51
C ARG A 276 9.70 -20.77 14.08
N SER A 277 10.10 -20.40 12.86
CA SER A 277 11.37 -20.82 12.25
C SER A 277 11.56 -22.36 12.19
N THR A 278 10.48 -23.13 12.06
CA THR A 278 10.50 -24.60 11.89
C THR A 278 9.96 -25.01 10.52
N GLY A 279 10.16 -26.28 10.12
CA GLY A 279 9.75 -26.76 8.80
C GLY A 279 10.64 -26.24 7.67
N ARG A 280 10.08 -26.09 6.46
CA ARG A 280 10.80 -25.55 5.29
C ARG A 280 9.94 -24.51 4.58
N LEU A 281 10.45 -23.30 4.42
CA LEU A 281 9.79 -22.23 3.66
C LEU A 281 10.63 -21.87 2.43
N TYR A 282 10.17 -22.27 1.24
CA TYR A 282 10.81 -21.86 -0.01
C TYR A 282 10.29 -20.51 -0.46
N ALA A 283 11.19 -19.57 -0.76
CA ALA A 283 10.87 -18.25 -1.26
C ALA A 283 11.39 -18.13 -2.70
N PHE A 284 10.50 -18.30 -3.68
CA PHE A 284 10.82 -18.23 -5.09
C PHE A 284 10.67 -16.81 -5.63
N ASP A 285 11.60 -16.39 -6.49
CA ASP A 285 11.47 -15.18 -7.30
C ASP A 285 12.37 -15.30 -8.53
N VAL A 286 12.01 -14.59 -9.61
CA VAL A 286 12.82 -14.50 -10.83
C VAL A 286 13.92 -13.43 -10.77
N SER A 287 13.85 -12.54 -9.78
CA SER A 287 14.77 -11.41 -9.63
C SER A 287 15.72 -11.63 -8.46
N ASP A 288 16.98 -11.93 -8.77
CA ASP A 288 18.07 -12.06 -7.79
C ASP A 288 18.22 -10.81 -6.91
N LYS A 289 18.10 -9.61 -7.49
CA LYS A 289 18.14 -8.33 -6.77
C LYS A 289 17.09 -8.21 -5.66
N ARG A 290 15.92 -8.84 -5.83
CA ARG A 290 14.84 -8.83 -4.82
C ARG A 290 15.14 -9.85 -3.72
N LEU A 291 15.55 -11.06 -4.09
CA LEU A 291 15.97 -12.10 -3.14
C LEU A 291 17.19 -11.70 -2.30
N ALA A 292 18.13 -10.96 -2.89
CA ALA A 292 19.29 -10.43 -2.17
C ALA A 292 18.88 -9.52 -1.01
N LYS A 293 17.75 -8.80 -1.12
CA LYS A 293 17.19 -7.97 -0.03
C LYS A 293 16.54 -8.82 1.08
N LEU A 294 16.08 -10.04 0.78
CA LEU A 294 15.46 -10.93 1.78
C LEU A 294 16.51 -11.48 2.76
N LYS A 295 17.72 -11.86 2.30
CA LYS A 295 18.77 -12.45 3.14
C LYS A 295 19.06 -11.67 4.44
N PRO A 296 19.40 -10.36 4.41
CA PRO A 296 19.65 -9.61 5.64
C PRO A 296 18.40 -9.43 6.50
N ARG A 297 17.21 -9.38 5.90
CA ARG A 297 15.95 -9.28 6.65
C ARG A 297 15.61 -10.59 7.37
N MET A 298 15.88 -11.74 6.75
CA MET A 298 15.74 -13.06 7.38
C MET A 298 16.63 -13.20 8.60
N ALA A 299 17.91 -12.84 8.47
CA ALA A 299 18.86 -12.87 9.59
C ALA A 299 18.37 -11.98 10.75
N ARG A 300 17.94 -10.75 10.46
CA ARG A 300 17.39 -9.83 11.44
C ARG A 300 16.12 -10.38 12.11
N ALA A 301 15.22 -10.96 11.33
CA ALA A 301 13.99 -11.58 11.81
C ALA A 301 14.22 -12.87 12.63
N GLY A 302 15.45 -13.40 12.68
CA GLY A 302 15.80 -14.62 13.41
C GLY A 302 15.30 -15.91 12.73
N LEU A 303 15.18 -15.90 11.40
CA LEU A 303 14.66 -17.03 10.63
C LEU A 303 15.78 -17.86 10.02
N SER A 304 15.71 -19.19 10.20
CA SER A 304 16.65 -20.17 9.65
C SER A 304 15.98 -21.20 8.73
N ASN A 305 14.65 -21.29 8.74
CA ASN A 305 13.86 -22.23 7.93
C ASN A 305 13.52 -21.72 6.52
N VAL A 306 14.00 -20.52 6.15
CA VAL A 306 13.68 -19.87 4.88
C VAL A 306 14.78 -20.16 3.86
N HIS A 307 14.38 -20.61 2.68
CA HIS A 307 15.25 -20.92 1.55
C HIS A 307 14.92 -20.00 0.37
N PRO A 308 15.63 -18.86 0.21
CA PRO A 308 15.54 -18.03 -0.99
C PRO A 308 16.05 -18.81 -2.20
N VAL A 309 15.24 -18.94 -3.25
CA VAL A 309 15.60 -19.70 -4.46
C VAL A 309 15.28 -18.87 -5.70
N LEU A 310 16.33 -18.53 -6.45
CA LEU A 310 16.21 -17.92 -7.77
C LEU A 310 15.72 -18.98 -8.78
N ILE A 311 14.64 -18.67 -9.48
CA ILE A 311 14.07 -19.46 -10.57
C ILE A 311 14.13 -18.67 -11.88
N ALA A 312 14.31 -19.34 -13.02
CA ALA A 312 14.31 -18.65 -14.31
C ALA A 312 12.89 -18.22 -14.74
N HIS A 313 11.90 -19.07 -14.44
CA HIS A 313 10.49 -18.89 -14.76
C HIS A 313 9.63 -19.84 -13.91
N GLU A 314 8.30 -19.72 -13.96
CA GLU A 314 7.35 -20.51 -13.16
C GLU A 314 7.42 -22.04 -13.44
N ASN A 315 7.94 -22.44 -14.59
CA ASN A 315 8.16 -23.84 -14.97
C ASN A 315 9.59 -24.39 -14.72
N ASP A 316 10.42 -23.69 -13.93
CA ASP A 316 11.82 -24.08 -13.63
C ASP A 316 11.91 -25.49 -13.00
N ALA A 317 12.99 -26.23 -13.30
CA ALA A 317 13.20 -27.57 -12.76
C ALA A 317 13.22 -27.62 -11.22
N LYS A 318 13.68 -26.55 -10.55
CA LYS A 318 13.65 -26.42 -9.09
C LYS A 318 12.22 -26.40 -8.55
N VAL A 319 11.30 -25.76 -9.27
CA VAL A 319 9.86 -25.74 -8.95
C VAL A 319 9.28 -27.13 -9.13
N LYS A 320 9.56 -27.79 -10.27
CA LYS A 320 9.05 -29.14 -10.56
C LYS A 320 9.44 -30.19 -9.51
N ARG A 321 10.60 -30.06 -8.87
CA ARG A 321 11.05 -30.97 -7.79
C ARG A 321 10.16 -30.95 -6.54
N LEU A 322 9.34 -29.91 -6.36
CA LEU A 322 8.40 -29.77 -5.24
C LEU A 322 6.95 -30.13 -5.60
N ALA A 323 6.70 -30.69 -6.80
CA ALA A 323 5.37 -31.09 -7.22
C ALA A 323 4.69 -32.02 -6.19
N GLY A 324 3.48 -31.67 -5.77
CA GLY A 324 2.67 -32.41 -4.80
C GLY A 324 3.24 -32.52 -3.38
N LYS A 325 4.19 -31.66 -2.98
CA LYS A 325 4.87 -31.75 -1.67
C LYS A 325 4.54 -30.62 -0.70
N ALA A 326 4.02 -29.49 -1.18
CA ALA A 326 3.77 -28.32 -0.33
C ALA A 326 2.43 -28.44 0.39
N ASP A 327 2.47 -28.30 1.72
CA ASP A 327 1.28 -28.18 2.56
C ASP A 327 0.54 -26.89 2.26
N ARG A 328 1.30 -25.79 2.07
CA ARG A 328 0.79 -24.45 1.82
C ARG A 328 1.58 -23.77 0.71
N VAL A 329 0.87 -23.10 -0.19
CA VAL A 329 1.47 -22.29 -1.25
C VAL A 329 0.80 -20.91 -1.25
N LEU A 330 1.61 -19.87 -1.20
CA LEU A 330 1.20 -18.49 -1.41
C LEU A 330 1.66 -18.02 -2.79
N VAL A 331 0.73 -17.46 -3.55
CA VAL A 331 0.98 -16.76 -4.80
C VAL A 331 0.57 -15.30 -4.60
N ASP A 332 1.50 -14.49 -4.13
CA ASP A 332 1.39 -13.02 -4.15
C ASP A 332 1.80 -12.53 -5.54
N ALA A 333 0.86 -12.60 -6.48
CA ALA A 333 1.18 -12.54 -7.90
C ALA A 333 1.70 -11.15 -8.32
N PRO A 334 2.63 -11.09 -9.28
CA PRO A 334 2.92 -9.83 -9.95
C PRO A 334 1.63 -9.30 -10.61
N CYS A 335 1.29 -8.05 -10.31
CA CYS A 335 0.05 -7.42 -10.76
C CYS A 335 0.27 -5.96 -11.09
N SER A 336 -0.78 -5.29 -11.53
CA SER A 336 -0.76 -3.87 -11.88
C SER A 336 -0.35 -2.96 -10.71
N GLY A 337 -0.56 -3.40 -9.47
CA GLY A 337 -0.26 -2.65 -8.25
C GLY A 337 -1.20 -1.47 -7.98
N LEU A 338 -2.31 -1.37 -8.72
CA LEU A 338 -3.27 -0.26 -8.65
C LEU A 338 -3.98 -0.13 -7.29
N GLY A 339 -3.96 -1.15 -6.45
CA GLY A 339 -4.40 -1.06 -5.05
C GLY A 339 -3.45 -0.21 -4.18
N THR A 340 -2.21 0.02 -4.61
CA THR A 340 -1.18 0.69 -3.81
C THR A 340 -0.97 2.16 -4.15
N LEU A 341 -1.89 2.80 -4.89
CA LEU A 341 -1.71 4.17 -5.40
C LEU A 341 -1.49 5.23 -4.32
N ARG A 342 -1.97 5.01 -3.09
CA ARG A 342 -1.67 5.89 -1.95
C ARG A 342 -0.18 5.94 -1.58
N ARG A 343 0.56 4.88 -1.92
CA ARG A 343 2.02 4.72 -1.74
C ARG A 343 2.78 5.02 -3.03
N ASN A 344 2.30 4.54 -4.17
CA ASN A 344 2.94 4.64 -5.48
C ASN A 344 1.99 5.30 -6.50
N PRO A 345 1.69 6.61 -6.38
CA PRO A 345 0.70 7.29 -7.20
C PRO A 345 1.12 7.47 -8.67
N ASP A 346 2.38 7.21 -9.01
CA ASP A 346 2.86 7.17 -10.39
C ASP A 346 2.34 5.94 -11.16
N LEU A 347 1.97 4.85 -10.46
CA LEU A 347 1.52 3.62 -11.13
C LEU A 347 0.30 3.83 -12.02
N LYS A 348 -0.67 4.66 -11.62
CA LYS A 348 -1.85 4.93 -12.47
C LYS A 348 -1.49 5.61 -13.80
N TRP A 349 -0.35 6.30 -13.89
CA TRP A 349 0.12 6.96 -15.11
C TRP A 349 1.07 6.10 -15.93
N ARG A 350 1.77 5.17 -15.26
CA ARG A 350 2.71 4.24 -15.88
C ARG A 350 2.07 2.97 -16.42
N GLN A 351 0.89 2.61 -15.92
CA GLN A 351 0.15 1.45 -16.38
C GLN A 351 -0.74 1.77 -17.58
N SER A 352 -1.01 0.75 -18.37
CA SER A 352 -1.94 0.78 -19.50
C SER A 352 -2.87 -0.43 -19.44
N ALA A 353 -4.01 -0.33 -20.14
CA ALA A 353 -4.95 -1.43 -20.30
C ALA A 353 -4.27 -2.69 -20.86
N ALA A 354 -3.42 -2.54 -21.90
CA ALA A 354 -2.69 -3.66 -22.49
C ALA A 354 -1.71 -4.33 -21.51
N ALA A 355 -1.02 -3.54 -20.68
CA ALA A 355 -0.12 -4.09 -19.65
C ALA A 355 -0.88 -4.88 -18.58
N VAL A 356 -2.12 -4.48 -18.25
CA VAL A 356 -3.00 -5.25 -17.35
C VAL A 356 -3.35 -6.60 -17.99
N ASP A 357 -3.72 -6.62 -19.26
CA ASP A 357 -4.11 -7.85 -19.95
C ASP A 357 -2.94 -8.86 -20.03
N GLU A 358 -1.71 -8.37 -20.27
CA GLU A 358 -0.49 -9.18 -20.18
C GLU A 358 -0.26 -9.74 -18.76
N MET A 359 -0.57 -8.94 -17.72
CA MET A 359 -0.46 -9.39 -16.32
C MET A 359 -1.48 -10.48 -15.99
N VAL A 360 -2.72 -10.38 -16.46
CA VAL A 360 -3.75 -11.41 -16.27
C VAL A 360 -3.26 -12.76 -16.83
N ALA A 361 -2.75 -12.78 -18.06
CA ALA A 361 -2.21 -14.00 -18.67
C ALA A 361 -1.05 -14.59 -17.85
N LYS A 362 -0.12 -13.73 -17.41
CA LYS A 362 1.01 -14.14 -16.57
C LYS A 362 0.58 -14.68 -15.21
N GLN A 363 -0.40 -14.05 -14.57
CA GLN A 363 -0.95 -14.47 -13.29
C GLN A 363 -1.58 -15.86 -13.40
N GLY A 364 -2.34 -16.14 -14.47
CA GLY A 364 -2.91 -17.45 -14.73
C GLY A 364 -1.82 -18.53 -14.87
N ALA A 365 -0.77 -18.27 -15.65
CA ALA A 365 0.35 -19.19 -15.81
C ALA A 365 1.09 -19.48 -14.48
N ILE A 366 1.32 -18.43 -13.67
CA ILE A 366 1.95 -18.56 -12.35
C ILE A 366 1.06 -19.36 -11.40
N LEU A 367 -0.24 -19.07 -11.35
CA LEU A 367 -1.18 -19.75 -10.46
C LEU A 367 -1.27 -21.25 -10.80
N ALA A 368 -1.40 -21.58 -12.08
CA ALA A 368 -1.37 -22.97 -12.55
C ALA A 368 -0.05 -23.67 -12.20
N ALA A 369 1.08 -22.98 -12.32
CA ALA A 369 2.38 -23.54 -11.98
C ALA A 369 2.54 -23.81 -10.48
N ALA A 370 2.09 -22.88 -9.64
CA ALA A 370 2.13 -22.98 -8.19
C ALA A 370 1.18 -24.07 -7.66
N ALA A 371 0.00 -24.23 -8.28
CA ALA A 371 -0.98 -25.25 -7.91
C ALA A 371 -0.40 -26.68 -7.95
N ARG A 372 0.49 -26.97 -8.91
CA ARG A 372 1.16 -28.28 -9.02
C ARG A 372 2.02 -28.65 -7.80
N LEU A 373 2.44 -27.66 -7.01
CA LEU A 373 3.25 -27.90 -5.80
C LEU A 373 2.39 -28.38 -4.63
N VAL A 374 1.11 -28.03 -4.63
CA VAL A 374 0.19 -28.28 -3.53
C VAL A 374 -0.08 -29.77 -3.42
N ARG A 375 0.19 -30.37 -2.27
CA ARG A 375 -0.16 -31.78 -2.02
C ARG A 375 -1.68 -31.96 -1.92
N PRO A 376 -2.22 -33.18 -2.07
CA PRO A 376 -3.61 -33.46 -1.71
C PRO A 376 -3.93 -33.02 -0.27
N GLY A 377 -5.06 -32.31 -0.08
CA GLY A 377 -5.43 -31.66 1.17
C GLY A 377 -4.61 -30.41 1.53
N GLY A 378 -3.72 -29.97 0.65
CA GLY A 378 -2.93 -28.75 0.81
C GLY A 378 -3.70 -27.50 0.39
N ARG A 379 -3.21 -26.33 0.78
CA ARG A 379 -3.85 -25.03 0.48
C ARG A 379 -3.02 -24.17 -0.44
N LEU A 380 -3.71 -23.49 -1.35
CA LEU A 380 -3.20 -22.47 -2.25
C LEU A 380 -3.89 -21.14 -1.94
N VAL A 381 -3.12 -20.09 -1.67
CA VAL A 381 -3.64 -18.73 -1.53
C VAL A 381 -3.14 -17.91 -2.71
N TYR A 382 -4.07 -17.46 -3.55
CA TYR A 382 -3.79 -16.47 -4.58
C TYR A 382 -4.10 -15.08 -4.04
N ALA A 383 -3.21 -14.12 -4.27
CA ALA A 383 -3.40 -12.74 -3.85
C ALA A 383 -2.76 -11.74 -4.81
N THR A 384 -3.33 -10.54 -4.86
CA THR A 384 -2.79 -9.39 -5.61
C THR A 384 -2.96 -8.10 -4.80
N CYS A 385 -2.23 -7.06 -5.18
CA CYS A 385 -2.54 -5.69 -4.80
C CYS A 385 -3.18 -4.89 -5.95
N SER A 386 -4.08 -5.53 -6.70
CA SER A 386 -4.90 -4.91 -7.75
C SER A 386 -6.33 -4.66 -7.29
N LEU A 387 -6.96 -3.64 -7.87
CA LEU A 387 -8.38 -3.31 -7.72
C LEU A 387 -9.24 -3.87 -8.86
N LEU A 388 -8.62 -4.39 -9.92
CA LEU A 388 -9.29 -4.81 -11.15
C LEU A 388 -9.80 -6.24 -11.02
N ALA A 389 -11.04 -6.48 -11.43
CA ALA A 389 -11.68 -7.80 -11.36
C ALA A 389 -10.97 -8.83 -12.24
N GLU A 390 -10.43 -8.39 -13.37
CA GLU A 390 -9.77 -9.23 -14.37
C GLU A 390 -8.48 -9.85 -13.81
N GLU A 391 -7.73 -9.11 -12.99
CA GLU A 391 -6.55 -9.62 -12.26
C GLU A 391 -6.91 -10.39 -10.99
N ASN A 392 -8.18 -10.42 -10.61
CA ASN A 392 -8.64 -10.96 -9.34
C ASN A 392 -9.57 -12.15 -9.59
N ASP A 393 -10.86 -11.87 -9.70
CA ASP A 393 -11.90 -12.85 -9.96
C ASP A 393 -11.69 -13.57 -11.29
N GLY A 394 -11.37 -12.83 -12.35
CA GLY A 394 -11.15 -13.40 -13.68
C GLY A 394 -10.08 -14.49 -13.67
N VAL A 395 -8.96 -14.26 -12.97
CA VAL A 395 -7.87 -15.25 -12.83
C VAL A 395 -8.32 -16.45 -11.99
N VAL A 396 -8.97 -16.22 -10.86
CA VAL A 396 -9.38 -17.29 -9.94
C VAL A 396 -10.48 -18.16 -10.55
N ASP A 397 -11.47 -17.55 -11.21
CA ASP A 397 -12.58 -18.25 -11.85
C ASP A 397 -12.10 -19.10 -13.02
N ALA A 398 -11.22 -18.55 -13.86
CA ALA A 398 -10.59 -19.31 -14.94
C ALA A 398 -9.75 -20.48 -14.40
N PHE A 399 -9.03 -20.27 -13.29
CA PHE A 399 -8.27 -21.34 -12.63
C PHE A 399 -9.18 -22.45 -12.11
N LEU A 400 -10.24 -22.12 -11.37
CA LEU A 400 -11.17 -23.09 -10.80
C LEU A 400 -11.90 -23.90 -11.88
N ALA A 401 -12.24 -23.27 -13.01
CA ALA A 401 -12.81 -23.96 -14.17
C ALA A 401 -11.85 -24.98 -14.79
N ALA A 402 -10.55 -24.68 -14.81
CA ALA A 402 -9.51 -25.54 -15.38
C ALA A 402 -8.97 -26.61 -14.40
N HIS A 403 -9.15 -26.40 -13.10
CA HIS A 403 -8.58 -27.23 -12.03
C HIS A 403 -9.67 -27.70 -11.05
N PRO A 404 -10.54 -28.66 -11.45
CA PRO A 404 -11.65 -29.14 -10.63
C PRO A 404 -11.20 -29.83 -9.34
N GLU A 405 -9.92 -30.20 -9.22
CA GLU A 405 -9.32 -30.72 -7.99
C GLU A 405 -9.07 -29.66 -6.91
N PHE A 406 -9.33 -28.38 -7.19
CA PHE A 406 -9.27 -27.29 -6.22
C PHE A 406 -10.66 -26.74 -5.91
N LEU A 407 -10.97 -26.60 -4.63
CA LEU A 407 -12.22 -26.04 -4.14
C LEU A 407 -11.96 -24.71 -3.42
N PRO A 408 -12.84 -23.70 -3.59
CA PRO A 408 -12.73 -22.46 -2.84
C PRO A 408 -13.02 -22.71 -1.34
N LEU A 409 -12.27 -22.01 -0.49
CA LEU A 409 -12.53 -21.91 0.95
C LEU A 409 -12.87 -20.45 1.29
N SER A 410 -13.81 -20.26 2.21
CA SER A 410 -14.16 -18.93 2.70
C SER A 410 -12.97 -18.23 3.36
N ALA A 411 -12.52 -17.11 2.77
CA ALA A 411 -11.51 -16.25 3.35
C ALA A 411 -11.90 -15.78 4.77
N GLN A 412 -13.19 -15.46 4.99
CA GLN A 412 -13.71 -15.08 6.29
C GLN A 412 -13.52 -16.18 7.33
N ALA A 413 -13.98 -17.41 7.04
CA ALA A 413 -13.83 -18.53 7.96
C ALA A 413 -12.36 -18.86 8.27
N VAL A 414 -11.45 -18.64 7.31
CA VAL A 414 -10.01 -18.79 7.53
C VAL A 414 -9.46 -17.69 8.44
N LEU A 415 -9.87 -16.44 8.25
CA LEU A 415 -9.43 -15.30 9.07
C LEU A 415 -9.99 -15.34 10.50
N GLU A 416 -11.23 -15.76 10.68
CA GLU A 416 -11.87 -15.91 11.99
C GLU A 416 -11.08 -16.89 12.89
N LYS A 417 -10.58 -17.99 12.30
CA LYS A 417 -9.68 -18.94 12.98
C LYS A 417 -8.32 -18.35 13.38
N GLN A 418 -7.98 -17.16 12.88
CA GLN A 418 -6.79 -16.39 13.26
C GLN A 418 -7.13 -15.21 14.17
N GLY A 419 -8.36 -15.14 14.68
CA GLY A 419 -8.83 -14.06 15.54
C GLY A 419 -9.13 -12.75 14.80
N VAL A 420 -9.27 -12.79 13.48
CA VAL A 420 -9.59 -11.61 12.65
C VAL A 420 -11.08 -11.59 12.35
N GLN A 421 -11.76 -10.56 12.86
CA GLN A 421 -13.19 -10.33 12.66
C GLN A 421 -13.38 -9.34 11.50
N LEU A 422 -13.41 -9.86 10.27
CA LEU A 422 -13.60 -9.05 9.06
C LEU A 422 -14.60 -9.73 8.12
N GLN A 423 -15.63 -9.00 7.71
CA GLN A 423 -16.66 -9.48 6.81
C GLN A 423 -16.13 -9.50 5.37
N THR A 424 -15.56 -10.64 4.98
CA THR A 424 -14.95 -10.82 3.65
C THR A 424 -15.75 -11.80 2.77
N GLY A 425 -16.58 -12.65 3.36
CA GLY A 425 -17.26 -13.72 2.65
C GLY A 425 -16.29 -14.77 2.09
N GLU A 426 -16.44 -15.10 0.81
CA GLU A 426 -15.63 -16.14 0.16
C GLU A 426 -14.21 -15.66 -0.20
N ARG A 427 -14.09 -14.43 -0.68
CA ARG A 427 -12.84 -13.84 -1.18
C ARG A 427 -12.53 -12.57 -0.40
N LEU A 428 -11.27 -12.38 -0.01
CA LEU A 428 -10.84 -11.15 0.63
C LEU A 428 -10.82 -10.01 -0.41
N ARG A 429 -11.49 -8.90 -0.11
CA ARG A 429 -11.35 -7.63 -0.82
C ARG A 429 -11.12 -6.51 0.17
N LEU A 430 -9.97 -5.87 0.05
CA LEU A 430 -9.63 -4.70 0.83
C LEU A 430 -9.61 -3.48 -0.07
N SER A 431 -10.03 -2.36 0.50
CA SER A 431 -10.07 -1.07 -0.17
C SER A 431 -9.64 0.01 0.82
N PRO A 432 -8.85 1.00 0.38
CA PRO A 432 -8.50 2.14 1.22
C PRO A 432 -9.72 2.91 1.74
N ALA A 433 -10.84 2.91 1.02
CA ALA A 433 -12.04 3.65 1.42
C ALA A 433 -12.75 3.03 2.63
N THR A 434 -12.73 1.71 2.74
CA THR A 434 -13.50 0.97 3.76
C THR A 434 -12.64 0.40 4.87
N HIS A 435 -11.37 0.08 4.58
CA HIS A 435 -10.49 -0.65 5.49
C HIS A 435 -9.27 0.15 5.93
N ASP A 436 -9.01 1.31 5.31
CA ASP A 436 -7.80 2.12 5.48
C ASP A 436 -6.48 1.31 5.31
N THR A 437 -6.52 0.31 4.44
CA THR A 437 -5.37 -0.45 3.92
C THR A 437 -5.09 -0.07 2.47
N ASP A 438 -4.05 -0.62 1.85
CA ASP A 438 -4.01 -0.62 0.39
C ASP A 438 -5.15 -1.51 -0.16
N GLY A 439 -5.41 -1.40 -1.46
CA GLY A 439 -6.28 -2.32 -2.17
C GLY A 439 -5.63 -3.69 -2.31
N PHE A 440 -6.31 -4.73 -1.84
CA PHE A 440 -5.84 -6.12 -1.94
C PHE A 440 -7.00 -7.06 -2.29
N PHE A 441 -6.65 -8.13 -2.96
CA PHE A 441 -7.52 -9.27 -3.20
C PHE A 441 -6.85 -10.56 -2.73
N ALA A 442 -7.64 -11.51 -2.24
CA ALA A 442 -7.18 -12.89 -2.12
C ALA A 442 -8.30 -13.92 -2.22
N ALA A 443 -7.95 -15.07 -2.80
CA ALA A 443 -8.76 -16.29 -2.79
C ALA A 443 -8.00 -17.42 -2.11
N VAL A 444 -8.69 -18.15 -1.24
CA VAL A 444 -8.16 -19.34 -0.58
C VAL A 444 -8.75 -20.56 -1.26
N LEU A 445 -7.87 -21.44 -1.73
CA LEU A 445 -8.24 -22.66 -2.44
C LEU A 445 -7.63 -23.86 -1.70
N GLU A 446 -8.33 -24.98 -1.68
CA GLU A 446 -7.85 -26.24 -1.10
C GLU A 446 -7.88 -27.32 -2.16
N ARG A 447 -6.78 -28.06 -2.28
CA ARG A 447 -6.72 -29.22 -3.17
C ARG A 447 -7.45 -30.37 -2.48
N VAL A 448 -8.39 -31.01 -3.18
CA VAL A 448 -9.11 -32.18 -2.67
C VAL A 448 -8.11 -33.24 -2.21
N GLY A 449 -8.35 -33.84 -1.04
CA GLY A 449 -7.51 -34.91 -0.50
C GLY A 449 -7.67 -36.21 -1.29
N ASP A 450 -6.66 -37.08 -1.22
CA ASP A 450 -6.84 -38.46 -1.65
C ASP A 450 -7.85 -39.10 -0.68
N ALA A 451 -8.92 -39.68 -1.23
CA ALA A 451 -10.02 -40.28 -0.48
C ALA A 451 -9.59 -41.47 0.39
#